data_AF-W4V911-F1
#
_entry.id   AF-W4V911-F1
#
_cell.length_a   1.000
_cell.length_b   1.000
_cell.length_c   1.000
_cell.angle_alpha   90.00
_cell.angle_beta   90.00
_cell.angle_gamma   90.00
#
_symmetry.space_group_name_H-M   'P 1'
#
loop_
_entity.id
_entity.type
_entity.pdbx_description
1 polymer ?
#
loop_
_entity_poly.entity_id
_entity_poly.type
_entity_poly.pdbx_seq_one_letter_code
_entity_poly.pdbx_strand_id
1 'polypeptide(L)'
;MSCEISVLNCPKTGMQQCFIGNDEDVRKKIDSLEREFDELINTLGYDNYFVNTQVMFDSLNIIHDIAEKGNLFCECGNNDIELLLLSDKIYLRCKRCPANKIIYASSNEHLKNNLQTKQILLMDDGQPLDAKTTKPLAKKRDGK
;
A
#
# COMPACT_ATOMS: atom_id res chain seq x y z
N MET A 1 -8.02 -14.40 28.23
CA MET A 1 -6.61 -14.03 28.49
C MET A 1 -6.23 -12.96 27.48
N SER A 2 -6.24 -11.71 27.90
CA SER A 2 -5.77 -10.57 27.10
C SER A 2 -4.25 -10.70 26.95
N CYS A 3 -3.76 -10.89 25.73
CA CYS A 3 -2.35 -10.73 25.44
C CYS A 3 -2.05 -9.23 25.43
N GLU A 4 -1.49 -8.70 26.53
CA GLU A 4 -1.07 -7.30 26.58
C GLU A 4 0.11 -7.07 25.62
N ILE A 5 0.00 -6.05 24.76
CA ILE A 5 1.11 -5.62 23.91
C ILE A 5 2.20 -5.03 24.81
N SER A 6 3.41 -5.57 24.70
CA SER A 6 4.62 -5.00 25.30
C SER A 6 5.22 -3.96 24.35
N VAL A 7 5.51 -2.76 24.87
CA VAL A 7 6.08 -1.65 24.08
C VAL A 7 7.50 -1.37 24.53
N LEU A 8 8.44 -1.33 23.58
CA LEU A 8 9.82 -0.91 23.82
C LEU A 8 9.98 0.56 23.46
N ASN A 9 10.34 1.37 24.46
CA ASN A 9 10.50 2.81 24.31
C ASN A 9 11.98 3.18 24.27
N CYS A 10 12.32 4.22 23.50
CA CYS A 10 13.63 4.86 23.59
C CYS A 10 13.78 5.51 24.97
N PRO A 11 14.79 5.14 25.79
CA PRO A 11 14.95 5.70 27.13
C PRO A 11 15.30 7.20 27.13
N LYS A 12 15.81 7.72 26.00
CA LYS A 12 16.18 9.14 25.87
C LYS A 12 15.01 10.03 25.46
N THR A 13 14.17 9.57 24.54
CA THR A 13 13.11 10.39 23.94
C THR A 13 11.71 9.98 24.38
N GLY A 14 11.57 8.82 25.01
CA GLY A 14 10.27 8.22 25.34
C GLY A 14 9.52 7.67 24.12
N MET A 15 10.06 7.79 22.90
CA MET A 15 9.38 7.34 21.68
C MET A 15 9.21 5.82 21.66
N GLN A 16 8.02 5.37 21.31
CA GLN A 16 7.70 3.96 21.11
C GLN A 16 8.42 3.47 19.84
N GLN A 17 9.32 2.49 19.97
CA GLN A 17 10.10 1.98 18.83
C GLN A 17 9.65 0.60 18.38
N CYS A 18 9.25 -0.28 19.31
CA CYS A 18 8.82 -1.62 18.97
C CYS A 18 7.58 -2.04 19.76
N PHE A 19 6.73 -2.85 19.12
CA PHE A 19 5.55 -3.48 19.71
C PHE A 19 5.73 -5.00 19.65
N ILE A 20 5.54 -5.70 20.77
CA ILE A 20 5.67 -7.15 20.89
C ILE A 20 4.37 -7.69 21.47
N GLY A 21 3.79 -8.69 20.84
CA GLY A 21 2.51 -9.26 21.25
C GLY A 21 1.99 -10.24 20.21
N ASN A 22 0.69 -10.54 20.28
CA ASN A 22 0.08 -11.31 19.21
C ASN A 22 0.01 -10.48 17.92
N ASP A 23 -0.07 -11.20 16.81
CA ASP A 23 -0.02 -10.68 15.45
C ASP A 23 -1.12 -9.65 15.13
N GLU A 24 -2.34 -9.87 15.63
CA GLU A 24 -3.50 -8.99 15.37
C GLU A 24 -3.41 -7.68 16.16
N ASP A 25 -3.12 -7.78 17.45
CA ASP A 25 -3.04 -6.66 18.36
C ASP A 25 -1.86 -5.74 18.00
N VAL A 26 -0.71 -6.33 17.65
CA VAL A 26 0.45 -5.57 17.18
C VAL A 26 0.12 -4.79 15.90
N ARG A 27 -0.50 -5.42 14.89
CA ARG A 27 -0.91 -4.71 13.68
C ARG A 27 -1.88 -3.58 13.96
N LYS A 28 -2.92 -3.82 14.77
CA LYS A 28 -3.88 -2.78 15.16
C LYS A 28 -3.19 -1.58 15.81
N LYS A 29 -2.18 -1.84 16.64
CA LYS A 29 -1.41 -0.78 17.31
C LYS A 29 -0.55 0.02 16.33
N ILE A 30 0.14 -0.66 15.41
CA ILE A 30 0.95 -0.01 14.36
C ILE A 30 0.05 0.82 13.43
N ASP A 31 -1.07 0.24 12.98
CA ASP A 31 -2.06 0.93 12.15
C ASP A 31 -2.58 2.21 12.82
N SER A 32 -2.77 2.21 14.14
CA SER A 32 -3.15 3.43 14.89
C SER A 32 -2.04 4.48 14.88
N LEU A 33 -0.80 4.05 15.17
CA LEU A 33 0.34 4.94 15.24
C LEU A 33 0.61 5.62 13.89
N GLU A 34 0.54 4.85 12.80
CA GLU A 34 0.74 5.37 11.45
C GLU A 34 -0.37 6.37 11.06
N ARG A 35 -1.63 6.08 11.41
CA ARG A 35 -2.74 7.04 11.21
C ARG A 35 -2.55 8.34 11.99
N GLU A 36 -2.12 8.26 13.25
CA GLU A 36 -1.83 9.45 14.07
C GLU A 36 -0.71 10.29 13.45
N PHE A 37 0.32 9.63 12.89
CA PHE A 37 1.40 10.31 12.18
C PHE A 37 0.93 10.97 10.88
N ASP A 38 0.12 10.26 10.12
CA ASP A 38 -0.55 10.76 8.93
C ASP A 38 -1.40 12.00 9.26
N GLU A 39 -2.18 12.00 10.34
CA GLU A 39 -2.97 13.17 10.78
C GLU A 39 -2.11 14.36 11.19
N LEU A 40 -0.94 14.12 11.80
CA LEU A 40 0.02 15.16 12.12
C LEU A 40 0.55 15.82 10.84
N ILE A 41 0.91 15.02 9.82
CA ILE A 41 1.39 15.50 8.52
C ILE A 41 0.34 16.35 7.81
N ASN A 42 -0.94 15.94 7.84
CA ASN A 42 -2.07 16.75 7.38
C ASN A 42 -2.11 18.14 8.02
N THR A 43 -1.95 18.17 9.35
CA THR A 43 -2.03 19.42 10.12
C THR A 43 -0.89 20.38 9.72
N LEU A 44 0.23 19.86 9.22
CA LEU A 44 1.36 20.62 8.70
C LEU A 44 1.17 21.08 7.24
N GLY A 45 0.03 20.79 6.62
CA GLY A 45 -0.35 21.28 5.29
C GLY A 45 -0.02 20.34 4.12
N TYR A 46 0.29 19.07 4.40
CA TYR A 46 0.46 18.04 3.36
C TYR A 46 -0.82 17.22 3.26
N ASP A 47 -1.48 17.19 2.10
CA ASP A 47 -2.74 16.45 1.94
C ASP A 47 -2.53 14.92 2.07
N ASN A 48 -3.21 14.28 3.02
CA ASN A 48 -3.28 12.82 3.09
C ASN A 48 -4.23 12.31 2.02
N TYR A 49 -3.61 11.82 0.96
CA TYR A 49 -4.31 11.13 -0.11
C TYR A 49 -4.60 9.65 0.23
N PHE A 50 -3.77 9.04 1.07
CA PHE A 50 -3.82 7.61 1.40
C PHE A 50 -4.41 7.37 2.79
N VAL A 51 -5.05 6.20 2.96
CA VAL A 51 -5.56 5.75 4.26
C VAL A 51 -4.43 5.44 5.24
N ASN A 52 -3.32 4.91 4.72
CA ASN A 52 -2.09 4.69 5.44
C ASN A 52 -0.92 4.92 4.47
N THR A 53 -0.25 6.05 4.62
CA THR A 53 0.80 6.49 3.68
C THR A 53 1.98 5.52 3.68
N GLN A 54 2.40 5.06 4.86
CA GLN A 54 3.54 4.14 5.01
C GLN A 54 3.28 2.81 4.30
N VAL A 55 2.13 2.19 4.58
CA VAL A 55 1.73 0.93 3.93
C VAL A 55 1.62 1.07 2.41
N MET A 56 1.13 2.20 1.91
CA MET A 56 1.04 2.47 0.47
C MET A 56 2.42 2.49 -0.19
N PHE A 57 3.38 3.21 0.39
CA PHE A 57 4.75 3.27 -0.13
C PHE A 57 5.45 1.91 -0.08
N ASP A 58 5.32 1.18 1.03
CA ASP A 58 5.94 -0.15 1.13
C ASP A 58 5.32 -1.14 0.16
N SER A 59 4.00 -1.07 -0.07
CA SER A 59 3.32 -1.88 -1.08
C SER A 59 3.79 -1.55 -2.50
N LEU A 60 4.05 -0.27 -2.81
CA LEU A 60 4.65 0.13 -4.09
C LEU A 60 6.06 -0.45 -4.26
N ASN A 61 6.90 -0.38 -3.24
CA ASN A 61 8.25 -0.94 -3.28
C ASN A 61 8.23 -2.45 -3.55
N ILE A 62 7.31 -3.18 -2.93
CA ILE A 62 7.11 -4.61 -3.20
C ILE A 62 6.74 -4.86 -4.67
N ILE A 63 5.82 -4.08 -5.23
CA ILE A 63 5.43 -4.21 -6.64
C ILE A 63 6.61 -3.90 -7.56
N HIS A 64 7.38 -2.85 -7.26
CA HIS A 64 8.59 -2.49 -8.01
C HIS A 64 9.61 -3.63 -8.00
N ASP A 65 9.92 -4.20 -6.83
CA ASP A 65 10.83 -5.34 -6.70
C ASP A 65 10.37 -6.56 -7.50
N ILE A 66 9.06 -6.86 -7.50
CA ILE A 66 8.49 -7.97 -8.27
C ILE A 66 8.65 -7.71 -9.77
N ALA A 67 8.40 -6.48 -10.22
CA ALA A 67 8.53 -6.10 -11.63
C ALA A 67 9.99 -6.14 -12.10
N GLU A 68 10.94 -5.64 -11.30
CA GLU A 68 12.37 -5.69 -11.62
C GLU A 68 12.91 -7.11 -11.70
N LYS A 69 12.38 -8.03 -10.89
CA LYS A 69 12.69 -9.47 -10.95
C LYS A 69 12.03 -10.17 -12.15
N GLY A 70 11.26 -9.46 -12.96
CA GLY A 70 10.53 -10.02 -14.09
C GLY A 70 9.36 -10.91 -13.70
N ASN A 71 8.82 -10.75 -12.49
CA ASN A 71 7.74 -11.59 -11.93
C ASN A 71 6.35 -10.92 -11.99
N LEU A 72 6.19 -9.88 -12.80
CA LEU A 72 4.92 -9.21 -13.06
C LEU A 72 4.44 -9.58 -14.47
N PHE A 73 3.33 -10.32 -14.56
CA PHE A 73 2.85 -10.90 -15.81
C PHE A 73 1.38 -10.58 -16.04
N CYS A 74 0.98 -10.62 -17.31
CA CYS A 74 -0.41 -10.69 -17.72
C CYS A 74 -0.65 -12.00 -18.47
N GLU A 75 -1.83 -12.60 -18.30
CA GLU A 75 -2.24 -13.81 -19.01
C GLU A 75 -2.16 -13.70 -20.55
N CYS A 76 -2.29 -12.49 -21.11
CA CYS A 76 -2.18 -12.28 -22.56
C CYS A 76 -0.72 -12.17 -23.06
N GLY A 77 0.26 -12.23 -22.16
CA GLY A 77 1.70 -12.14 -22.46
C GLY A 77 2.21 -10.71 -22.69
N ASN A 78 1.39 -9.68 -22.49
CA ASN A 78 1.84 -8.29 -22.57
C ASN A 78 2.48 -7.83 -21.26
N ASN A 79 3.63 -7.15 -21.36
CA ASN A 79 4.37 -6.63 -20.20
C ASN A 79 4.13 -5.14 -19.94
N ASP A 80 3.39 -4.45 -20.81
CA ASP A 80 3.01 -3.05 -20.59
C ASP A 80 1.81 -2.97 -19.63
N ILE A 81 2.14 -2.86 -18.33
CA ILE A 81 1.19 -2.78 -17.22
C ILE A 81 1.15 -1.34 -16.70
N GLU A 82 -0.05 -0.77 -16.66
CA GLU A 82 -0.32 0.52 -16.07
C GLU A 82 -0.65 0.38 -14.59
N LEU A 83 -0.15 1.31 -13.77
CA LEU A 83 -0.38 1.38 -12.33
C LEU A 83 -1.21 2.64 -12.01
N LEU A 84 -2.32 2.47 -11.28
CA LEU A 84 -3.15 3.55 -10.76
C LEU A 84 -3.22 3.46 -9.24
N LEU A 85 -2.89 4.55 -8.57
CA LEU A 85 -2.97 4.67 -7.10
C LEU A 85 -4.34 5.17 -6.68
N LEU A 86 -4.96 4.45 -5.76
CA LEU A 86 -6.18 4.83 -5.05
C LEU A 86 -5.82 5.07 -3.57
N SER A 87 -6.72 5.66 -2.79
CA SER A 87 -6.44 5.98 -1.39
C SER A 87 -6.18 4.73 -0.53
N ASP A 88 -6.78 3.59 -0.87
CA ASP A 88 -6.75 2.35 -0.10
C ASP A 88 -6.10 1.15 -0.82
N LYS A 89 -5.78 1.30 -2.11
CA LYS A 89 -5.31 0.20 -2.96
C LYS A 89 -4.56 0.68 -4.20
N ILE A 90 -3.82 -0.23 -4.80
CA ILE A 90 -3.07 -0.06 -6.04
C ILE A 90 -3.74 -0.93 -7.11
N TYR A 91 -4.07 -0.33 -8.24
CA TYR A 91 -4.68 -1.02 -9.36
C TYR A 91 -3.66 -1.21 -10.49
N LEU A 92 -3.47 -2.45 -10.91
CA LEU A 92 -2.62 -2.82 -12.04
C LEU A 92 -3.50 -3.24 -13.20
N ARG A 93 -3.26 -2.67 -14.39
CA ARG A 93 -4.05 -2.93 -15.60
C ARG A 93 -3.16 -3.23 -16.79
N CYS A 94 -3.46 -4.28 -17.53
CA CYS A 94 -2.80 -4.51 -18.81
C CYS A 94 -3.29 -3.49 -19.85
N LYS A 95 -2.38 -2.87 -20.62
CA LYS A 95 -2.78 -1.94 -21.68
C LYS A 95 -3.34 -2.60 -22.95
N ARG A 96 -3.26 -3.93 -23.07
CA ARG A 96 -3.66 -4.67 -24.27
C ARG A 96 -4.90 -5.55 -24.11
N CYS A 97 -5.24 -5.95 -22.90
CA CYS A 97 -6.39 -6.81 -22.61
C CYS A 97 -7.07 -6.33 -21.31
N PRO A 98 -8.30 -6.78 -21.01
CA PRO A 98 -9.02 -6.38 -19.80
C PRO A 98 -8.44 -6.90 -18.48
N ALA A 99 -7.41 -7.75 -18.53
CA ALA A 99 -6.81 -8.33 -17.35
C ALA A 99 -6.26 -7.27 -16.38
N ASN A 100 -6.53 -7.48 -15.10
CA ASN A 100 -6.20 -6.54 -14.06
C ASN A 100 -5.86 -7.23 -12.74
N LYS A 101 -5.35 -6.45 -11.78
CA LYS A 101 -5.09 -6.91 -10.42
C LYS A 101 -5.22 -5.75 -9.43
N ILE A 102 -5.94 -5.99 -8.34
CA ILE A 102 -5.99 -5.09 -7.19
C ILE A 102 -5.02 -5.58 -6.12
N ILE A 103 -4.25 -4.65 -5.56
CA ILE A 103 -3.39 -4.85 -4.39
C ILE A 103 -3.84 -3.86 -3.32
N TYR A 104 -4.43 -4.35 -2.24
CA TYR A 104 -4.85 -3.49 -1.14
C TYR A 104 -3.63 -2.96 -0.38
N ALA A 105 -3.72 -1.74 0.15
CA ALA A 105 -2.60 -1.04 0.78
C ALA A 105 -3.07 -0.02 1.84
N SER A 106 -4.07 -0.39 2.64
CA SER A 106 -4.65 0.48 3.68
C SER A 106 -4.40 0.02 5.12
N SER A 107 -3.75 -1.12 5.34
CA SER A 107 -3.48 -1.67 6.67
C SER A 107 -2.22 -2.52 6.68
N ASN A 108 -1.65 -2.71 7.87
CA ASN A 108 -0.51 -3.61 8.07
C ASN A 108 -0.85 -5.08 7.75
N GLU A 109 -2.14 -5.45 7.75
CA GLU A 109 -2.56 -6.77 7.29
C GLU A 109 -2.40 -6.90 5.76
N HIS A 110 -2.78 -5.86 5.02
CA HIS A 110 -2.50 -5.79 3.59
C HIS A 110 -1.00 -5.85 3.32
N LEU A 111 -0.19 -5.07 4.05
CA LEU A 111 1.27 -5.11 3.89
C LEU A 111 1.86 -6.50 4.14
N LYS A 112 1.42 -7.18 5.21
CA LYS A 112 1.82 -8.56 5.52
C LYS A 112 1.53 -9.51 4.36
N ASN A 113 0.33 -9.42 3.76
CA ASN A 113 -0.04 -10.24 2.61
C ASN A 113 0.81 -9.89 1.37
N ASN A 114 1.05 -8.60 1.14
CA ASN A 114 1.85 -8.12 0.01
C ASN A 114 3.30 -8.62 0.12
N LEU A 115 3.91 -8.61 1.31
CA LEU A 115 5.27 -9.11 1.56
C LEU A 115 5.44 -10.62 1.24
N GLN A 116 4.37 -11.40 1.30
CA GLN A 116 4.38 -12.82 0.96
C GLN A 116 4.26 -13.07 -0.55
N THR A 117 3.93 -12.04 -1.33
CA THR A 117 3.72 -12.12 -2.77
C THR A 117 5.05 -12.14 -3.51
N LYS A 118 5.33 -13.23 -4.24
CA LYS A 118 6.58 -13.40 -5.02
C LYS A 118 6.43 -13.04 -6.49
N GLN A 119 5.21 -13.11 -7.00
CA GLN A 119 4.85 -12.83 -8.37
C GLN A 119 3.45 -12.25 -8.43
N ILE A 120 3.19 -11.44 -9.44
CA ILE A 120 1.88 -10.85 -9.70
C ILE A 120 1.44 -11.29 -11.09
N LEU A 121 0.26 -11.91 -11.17
CA LEU A 121 -0.38 -12.31 -12.43
C LEU A 121 -1.70 -11.55 -12.56
N LEU A 122 -1.83 -10.78 -13.64
CA LEU A 122 -3.07 -10.12 -14.04
C LEU A 122 -3.91 -11.11 -14.86
N MET A 123 -5.17 -11.24 -14.48
CA MET A 123 -6.17 -12.06 -15.15
C MET A 123 -7.42 -11.22 -15.43
N ASP A 124 -8.17 -11.57 -16.47
CA ASP A 124 -9.50 -11.05 -16.71
C ASP A 124 -10.51 -11.81 -15.85
N ASP A 125 -10.88 -11.21 -14.73
CA ASP A 125 -11.90 -11.72 -13.81
C ASP A 125 -13.31 -11.19 -14.13
N GLY A 126 -13.46 -10.39 -15.19
CA GLY A 126 -14.73 -9.78 -15.56
C GLY A 126 -15.29 -8.78 -14.53
N GLN A 127 -14.52 -8.37 -13.51
CA GLN A 127 -14.98 -7.41 -12.51
C GLN A 127 -14.87 -5.97 -13.04
N PRO A 128 -15.99 -5.21 -13.12
CA PRO A 128 -15.94 -3.82 -13.53
C PRO A 128 -15.18 -2.98 -12.51
N LEU A 129 -14.35 -2.07 -13.01
CA LEU A 129 -13.75 -0.98 -12.23
C LEU A 129 -14.84 -0.09 -11.64
N ASP A 130 -15.03 -0.09 -10.31
CA ASP A 130 -15.77 0.95 -9.61
C ASP A 130 -14.96 2.26 -9.66
N ALA A 131 -15.08 2.99 -10.77
CA ALA A 131 -14.44 4.28 -11.02
C ALA A 131 -15.12 5.44 -10.25
N LYS A 132 -15.39 5.26 -8.96
CA LYS A 132 -15.91 6.30 -8.07
C LYS A 132 -15.02 6.44 -6.85
N THR A 133 -13.88 7.10 -7.04
CA THR A 133 -13.24 8.11 -6.15
C THR A 133 -11.76 8.17 -6.50
N THR A 134 -11.42 8.92 -7.55
CA THR A 134 -10.04 9.36 -7.80
C THR A 134 -10.04 10.78 -8.30
N LYS A 135 -9.49 11.69 -7.50
CA LYS A 135 -8.84 12.86 -8.08
C LYS A 135 -7.50 12.36 -8.66
N PRO A 136 -7.25 12.51 -9.97
CA PRO A 136 -5.98 12.13 -10.57
C PRO A 136 -4.84 12.98 -10.01
N LEU A 137 -3.68 12.36 -9.81
CA LEU A 137 -2.43 13.07 -9.54
C LEU A 137 -2.09 13.93 -10.78
N ALA A 138 -2.26 15.25 -10.66
CA ALA A 138 -1.95 16.19 -11.72
C ALA A 138 -0.44 16.16 -12.02
N LYS A 139 -0.06 15.73 -13.23
CA LYS A 139 1.29 15.87 -13.76
C LYS A 139 1.63 17.37 -13.85
N LYS A 140 2.46 17.88 -12.94
CA LYS A 140 3.15 19.15 -13.17
C LYS A 140 4.10 18.95 -14.34
N ARG A 141 3.85 19.64 -15.45
CA ARG A 141 4.82 19.79 -16.54
C ARG A 141 5.80 20.86 -16.09
N ASP A 142 7.08 20.52 -16.05
CA ASP A 142 8.15 21.49 -15.92
C ASP A 142 8.08 22.45 -17.12
N GLY A 143 7.81 23.72 -16.81
CA GLY A 143 7.89 24.80 -17.78
C GLY A 143 9.37 25.15 -18.02
N LYS A 144 9.75 25.21 -19.28
CA LYS A 144 10.94 25.92 -19.75
C LYS A 144 10.47 27.11 -20.58
#